data_AF-A0A357T3Y4-F1
#
_entry.id   AF-A0A357T3Y4-F1
#
_cell.length_a   1.000
_cell.length_b   1.000
_cell.length_c   1.000
_cell.angle_alpha   90.00
_cell.angle_beta   90.00
_cell.angle_gamma   90.00
#
_symmetry.space_group_name_H-M   'P 1'
#
loop_
_entity.id
_entity.type
_entity.pdbx_description
1 polymer ?
#
loop_
_entity_poly.entity_id
_entity_poly.type
_entity_poly.pdbx_seq_one_letter_code
_entity_poly.pdbx_strand_id
1 'polypeptide(L)'
;MKRCSWCGDDELYIKYHDREWGVPVYDDRKHFEFMVLESAQAGLSWLTILKKREGYREAYANFDPKVVAGFSDEKIEELLKH
;
A
#
# COMPACT_ATOMS: atom_id res chain seq x y z
N MET A 1 -6.11 15.42 21.36
CA MET A 1 -5.62 14.04 21.24
C MET A 1 -4.15 14.10 20.85
N LYS A 2 -3.26 13.36 21.53
CA LYS A 2 -1.83 13.33 21.20
C LYS A 2 -1.59 12.13 20.27
N ARG A 3 -1.08 12.37 19.07
CA ARG A 3 -0.75 11.30 18.09
C ARG A 3 0.62 10.70 18.37
N CYS A 4 0.92 9.55 17.75
CA CYS A 4 2.25 8.97 17.78
C CYS A 4 3.27 9.96 17.16
N SER A 5 4.51 9.92 17.66
CA SER A 5 5.57 10.87 17.28
C SER A 5 5.94 10.83 15.79
N TRP A 6 5.69 9.71 15.11
CA TRP A 6 5.99 9.53 13.70
C TRP A 6 4.93 10.09 12.75
N CYS A 7 3.74 10.45 13.23
CA CYS A 7 2.61 10.83 12.39
C CYS A 7 2.89 12.12 11.58
N GLY A 8 3.67 13.05 12.13
CA GLY A 8 3.93 14.34 11.52
C GLY A 8 2.66 15.16 11.27
N ASP A 9 2.73 16.04 10.26
CA ASP A 9 1.70 17.06 9.98
C ASP A 9 1.02 16.90 8.60
N ASP A 10 1.45 15.93 7.76
CA ASP A 10 0.85 15.67 6.46
C ASP A 10 -0.56 15.06 6.65
N GLU A 11 -1.59 15.68 6.07
CA GLU A 11 -2.99 15.28 6.28
C GLU A 11 -3.28 13.84 5.85
N LEU A 12 -2.61 13.34 4.79
CA LEU A 12 -2.76 11.96 4.36
C LEU A 12 -2.21 11.02 5.42
N TYR A 13 -1.05 11.35 5.98
CA TYR A 13 -0.43 10.51 7.00
C TYR A 13 -1.21 10.52 8.31
N ILE A 14 -1.75 11.69 8.69
CA ILE A 14 -2.67 11.84 9.83
C ILE A 14 -3.92 10.98 9.64
N LYS A 15 -4.56 11.05 8.46
CA LYS A 15 -5.76 10.25 8.18
C LYS A 15 -5.46 8.75 8.24
N TYR A 16 -4.32 8.32 7.70
CA TYR A 16 -3.85 6.94 7.79
C TYR A 16 -3.63 6.51 9.24
N HIS A 17 -2.88 7.30 10.03
CA HIS A 17 -2.66 7.04 11.45
C HIS A 17 -3.97 6.89 12.22
N ASP A 18 -4.89 7.85 12.05
CA ASP A 18 -6.11 7.93 12.84
C ASP A 18 -7.17 6.88 12.47
N ARG A 19 -7.14 6.35 11.23
CA ARG A 19 -8.23 5.51 10.70
C ARG A 19 -7.82 4.12 10.24
N GLU A 20 -6.53 3.88 10.01
CA GLU A 20 -6.06 2.62 9.44
C GLU A 20 -4.95 1.99 10.28
N TRP A 21 -3.99 2.78 10.77
CA TRP A 21 -2.85 2.24 11.51
C TRP A 21 -3.28 1.69 12.88
N GLY A 22 -2.95 0.42 13.14
CA GLY A 22 -3.31 -0.27 14.37
C GLY A 22 -4.79 -0.65 14.50
N VAL A 23 -5.61 -0.39 13.46
CA VAL A 23 -7.00 -0.83 13.41
C VAL A 23 -7.05 -2.29 12.94
N PRO A 24 -7.71 -3.21 13.68
CA PRO A 24 -7.84 -4.60 13.25
C PRO A 24 -8.49 -4.74 11.88
N VAL A 25 -7.92 -5.63 11.06
CA VAL A 25 -8.43 -5.99 9.73
C VAL A 25 -8.67 -7.49 9.71
N TYR A 26 -9.75 -7.90 9.05
CA TYR A 26 -10.15 -9.32 8.89
C TYR A 26 -10.44 -9.66 7.41
N ASP A 27 -9.97 -8.80 6.50
CA ASP A 27 -10.13 -8.95 5.06
C ASP A 27 -8.77 -9.35 4.45
N ASP A 28 -8.72 -10.52 3.82
CA ASP A 28 -7.49 -11.09 3.27
C ASP A 28 -6.90 -10.26 2.13
N ARG A 29 -7.74 -9.59 1.33
CA ARG A 29 -7.29 -8.72 0.24
C ARG A 29 -6.59 -7.49 0.81
N LYS A 30 -7.14 -6.90 1.88
CA LYS A 30 -6.50 -5.78 2.58
C LYS A 30 -5.21 -6.22 3.28
N HIS A 31 -5.16 -7.43 3.86
CA HIS A 31 -3.90 -7.97 4.36
C HIS A 31 -2.84 -8.10 3.26
N PHE A 32 -3.21 -8.63 2.10
CA PHE A 32 -2.30 -8.74 0.95
C PHE A 32 -1.85 -7.37 0.43
N GLU A 33 -2.75 -6.39 0.33
CA GLU A 33 -2.40 -4.99 0.01
C GLU A 33 -1.29 -4.47 0.93
N PHE A 34 -1.48 -4.57 2.25
CA PHE A 34 -0.48 -4.07 3.20
C PHE A 34 0.84 -4.85 3.14
N MET A 35 0.83 -6.18 3.01
CA MET A 35 2.08 -6.96 2.87
C MET A 35 2.93 -6.51 1.66
N VAL A 36 2.29 -6.25 0.52
CA VAL A 36 2.97 -5.77 -0.68
C VAL A 36 3.50 -4.35 -0.48
N LEU A 37 2.67 -3.45 0.06
CA LEU A 37 3.06 -2.04 0.28
C LEU A 37 4.22 -1.90 1.29
N GLU A 38 4.22 -2.67 2.37
CA GLU A 38 5.32 -2.72 3.35
C GLU A 38 6.62 -3.21 2.72
N SER A 39 6.53 -4.20 1.82
CA SER A 39 7.69 -4.69 1.08
C SER A 39 8.24 -3.64 0.12
N ALA A 40 7.35 -2.87 -0.53
CA ALA A 40 7.72 -1.76 -1.41
C ALA A 40 8.37 -0.57 -0.67
N GLN A 41 8.23 -0.49 0.66
CA GLN A 41 8.82 0.59 1.46
C GLN A 41 10.35 0.51 1.57
N ALA A 42 10.99 -0.60 1.22
CA ALA A 42 12.43 -0.77 1.41
C ALA A 42 13.26 0.41 0.84
N GLY A 43 13.90 1.18 1.73
CA GLY A 43 14.70 2.36 1.36
C GLY A 43 13.91 3.66 1.12
N LEU A 44 12.60 3.67 1.37
CA LEU A 44 11.69 4.80 1.18
C LEU A 44 10.95 5.16 2.48
N SER A 45 10.33 6.34 2.51
CA SER A 45 9.40 6.71 3.58
C SER A 45 8.03 6.05 3.36
N TRP A 46 7.32 5.69 4.44
CA TRP A 46 5.95 5.18 4.32
C TRP A 46 5.00 6.19 3.67
N LEU A 47 5.20 7.49 3.89
CA LEU A 47 4.44 8.54 3.21
C LEU A 47 4.61 8.49 1.68
N THR A 48 5.79 8.13 1.18
CA THR A 48 6.04 7.90 -0.26
C THR A 48 5.14 6.77 -0.79
N ILE A 49 5.03 5.68 -0.04
CA ILE A 49 4.20 4.52 -0.39
C ILE A 49 2.71 4.89 -0.33
N LEU A 50 2.25 5.56 0.73
CA LEU A 50 0.87 6.03 0.85
C LEU A 50 0.46 6.95 -0.31
N LYS A 51 1.35 7.86 -0.74
CA LYS A 51 1.09 8.74 -1.91
C LYS A 51 0.97 7.96 -3.23
N LYS A 52 1.61 6.80 -3.34
CA LYS A 52 1.55 5.91 -4.52
C LYS A 52 0.48 4.82 -4.42
N ARG A 53 -0.23 4.71 -3.30
CA ARG A 53 -1.12 3.58 -2.98
C ARG A 53 -2.19 3.33 -4.04
N GLU A 54 -2.82 4.37 -4.59
CA GLU A 54 -3.80 4.20 -5.68
C GLU A 54 -3.17 3.62 -6.94
N GLY A 55 -1.97 4.09 -7.33
CA GLY A 55 -1.25 3.53 -8.46
C GLY A 55 -0.89 2.04 -8.25
N TYR A 56 -0.53 1.66 -7.02
CA TYR A 56 -0.35 0.25 -6.68
C TYR A 56 -1.66 -0.55 -6.78
N ARG A 57 -2.81 0.01 -6.38
CA ARG A 57 -4.10 -0.67 -6.54
C ARG A 57 -4.40 -0.94 -8.00
N GLU A 58 -4.17 0.02 -8.88
CA GLU A 58 -4.35 -0.15 -10.32
C GLU A 58 -3.39 -1.23 -10.86
N ALA A 59 -2.10 -1.13 -10.52
CA ALA A 59 -1.07 -2.06 -10.98
C ALA A 59 -1.29 -3.51 -10.50
N TYR A 60 -1.79 -3.70 -9.28
CA TYR A 60 -2.00 -5.01 -8.65
C TYR A 60 -3.45 -5.48 -8.71
N ALA A 61 -4.26 -5.01 -9.67
CA ALA A 61 -5.65 -5.45 -9.85
C ALA A 61 -6.49 -5.36 -8.56
N ASN A 62 -6.42 -4.22 -7.87
CA ASN A 62 -6.99 -3.97 -6.55
C ASN A 62 -6.57 -5.01 -5.49
N PHE A 63 -5.35 -5.53 -5.63
CA PHE A 63 -4.77 -6.55 -4.75
C PHE A 63 -5.57 -7.85 -4.68
N ASP A 64 -6.27 -8.25 -5.75
CA ASP A 64 -6.84 -9.60 -5.81
C ASP A 64 -5.72 -10.65 -5.96
N PRO A 65 -5.43 -11.47 -4.92
CA PRO A 65 -4.29 -12.39 -4.97
C PRO A 65 -4.44 -13.46 -6.05
N LYS A 66 -5.66 -13.84 -6.45
CA LYS A 66 -5.88 -14.83 -7.51
C LYS A 66 -5.54 -14.25 -8.88
N VAL A 67 -5.80 -12.95 -9.08
CA VAL A 67 -5.47 -12.25 -10.32
C VAL A 67 -3.98 -11.99 -10.39
N VAL A 68 -3.39 -11.45 -9.31
CA VAL A 68 -1.95 -11.13 -9.24
C VAL A 68 -1.08 -12.38 -9.40
N ALA A 69 -1.48 -13.52 -8.83
CA ALA A 69 -0.77 -14.78 -9.00
C ALA A 69 -0.72 -15.27 -10.47
N GLY A 70 -1.60 -14.76 -11.33
CA GLY A 70 -1.62 -15.06 -12.77
C GLY A 70 -0.89 -14.04 -13.64
N PHE A 71 -0.20 -13.05 -13.07
CA PHE A 71 0.57 -12.08 -13.85
C PHE A 71 1.69 -12.80 -14.63
N SER A 72 1.72 -12.57 -15.94
CA SER A 72 2.78 -13.07 -16.81
C SER A 72 4.00 -12.13 -16.83
N ASP A 73 5.12 -12.61 -17.37
CA ASP A 73 6.32 -11.80 -17.54
C ASP A 73 6.04 -10.55 -18.40
N GLU A 74 5.20 -10.66 -19.43
CA GLU A 74 4.80 -9.52 -20.27
C GLU A 74 4.03 -8.48 -19.45
N LYS A 75 3.18 -8.91 -18.51
CA LYS A 75 2.47 -7.99 -17.62
C LYS A 75 3.44 -7.29 -16.68
N ILE A 76 4.44 -8.01 -16.15
CA ILE A 76 5.47 -7.42 -15.29
C ILE A 76 6.28 -6.39 -16.09
N GLU A 77 6.68 -6.70 -17.33
CA GLU A 77 7.38 -5.75 -18.21
C GLU A 77 6.56 -4.50 -18.54
N GLU A 78 5.25 -4.65 -18.75
CA GLU A 78 4.33 -3.52 -18.93
C GLU A 78 4.34 -2.60 -17.71
N LEU A 79 4.24 -3.16 -16.51
CA LEU A 79 4.20 -2.40 -15.25
C LEU A 79 5.52 -1.66 -14.96
N LEU A 80 6.66 -2.21 -15.36
CA LEU A 80 7.98 -1.58 -15.16
C LEU A 80 8.23 -0.34 -16.05
N LYS A 81 7.43 -0.16 -17.11
CA LYS A 81 7.59 0.95 -18.07
C LYS A 81 6.84 2.22 -17.66
N HIS A 82 6.04 2.15 -16.59
CA HIS A 82 5.24 3.25 -16.04
C HIS A 82 5.89 3.88 -14.80
#